data_AF-A0A6P0I6W0-F1
#
_entry.id   AF-A0A6P0I6W0-F1
#
_cell.length_a   1.000
_cell.length_b   1.000
_cell.length_c   1.000
_cell.angle_alpha   90.00
_cell.angle_beta   90.00
_cell.angle_gamma   90.00
#
_symmetry.space_group_name_H-M   'P 1'
#
loop_
_entity.id
_entity.type
_entity.pdbx_description
1 polymer ?
#
loop_
_entity_poly.entity_id
_entity_poly.type
_entity_poly.pdbx_seq_one_letter_code
_entity_poly.pdbx_strand_id
1 'polypeptide(L)'
;MRQPVALLTLILTIALGVPKRAIATTIKIAQVSQETASLCRQVNDEQGLIVQKRPTPNSPTVGTVDANQQVKLIEGYRNIRGPAGRTWVEITAPISGFVSRGFPGNENNLIECSEVAAETPTEPSDQNTSIDNLPTETPSPTESTSQVDRNLCRQIDSKKAPRGLAVRTNATRRSEYKGKVPVDSQLTLVENYRLIPDRNGEKRKWVEITSPLSGFVSAGNLVECD
;
A
#
# COMPACT_ATOMS: atom_id res chain seq x y z
N MET A 1 -65.31 -69.28 42.27
CA MET A 1 -65.09 -68.22 41.26
C MET A 1 -64.37 -67.08 41.96
N ARG A 2 -63.23 -66.65 41.41
CA ARG A 2 -62.32 -65.64 41.98
C ARG A 2 -62.70 -64.27 41.43
N GLN A 3 -62.82 -63.24 42.27
CA GLN A 3 -62.75 -61.80 41.91
C GLN A 3 -62.71 -60.93 43.20
N PRO A 4 -62.25 -59.67 43.15
CA PRO A 4 -61.07 -59.25 43.91
C PRO A 4 -61.36 -58.20 45.01
N VAL A 5 -60.45 -58.15 46.00
CA VAL A 5 -60.35 -57.07 46.99
C VAL A 5 -59.22 -56.13 46.59
N ALA A 6 -59.49 -54.83 46.76
CA ALA A 6 -58.71 -53.66 46.37
C ALA A 6 -57.25 -53.66 46.85
N LEU A 7 -56.36 -53.12 46.02
CA LEU A 7 -55.01 -52.71 46.43
C LEU A 7 -54.76 -51.25 46.01
N LEU A 8 -54.68 -50.40 47.02
CA LEU A 8 -54.27 -49.01 46.99
C LEU A 8 -52.81 -48.92 46.51
N THR A 9 -52.50 -48.11 45.50
CA THR A 9 -51.12 -47.68 45.23
C THR A 9 -51.02 -46.16 45.25
N LEU A 10 -50.28 -45.68 46.26
CA LEU A 10 -49.94 -44.29 46.53
C LEU A 10 -48.77 -43.89 45.62
N ILE A 11 -48.98 -42.95 44.70
CA ILE A 11 -47.90 -42.42 43.86
C ILE A 11 -47.45 -41.08 44.44
N LEU A 12 -46.25 -41.06 45.02
CA LEU A 12 -45.57 -39.89 45.57
C LEU A 12 -44.79 -39.18 44.44
N THR A 13 -45.26 -38.01 44.00
CA THR A 13 -44.54 -37.17 43.03
C THR A 13 -43.53 -36.27 43.74
N ILE A 14 -42.23 -36.56 43.56
CA ILE A 14 -41.13 -35.71 44.03
C ILE A 14 -40.84 -34.66 42.95
N ALA A 15 -41.15 -33.39 43.22
CA ALA A 15 -40.75 -32.26 42.38
C ALA A 15 -39.31 -31.83 42.73
N LEU A 16 -38.36 -32.10 41.84
CA LEU A 16 -37.00 -31.57 41.94
C LEU A 16 -36.97 -30.13 41.39
N GLY A 17 -37.01 -29.15 42.28
CA GLY A 17 -36.75 -27.74 41.94
C GLY A 17 -35.24 -27.50 41.84
N VAL A 18 -34.75 -27.13 40.65
CA VAL A 18 -33.36 -26.69 40.45
C VAL A 18 -33.30 -25.16 40.66
N PRO A 19 -32.45 -24.62 41.55
CA PRO A 19 -32.31 -23.18 41.70
C PRO A 19 -31.48 -22.59 40.56
N LYS A 20 -32.09 -21.67 39.77
CA LYS A 20 -31.37 -20.81 38.82
C LYS A 20 -30.56 -19.76 39.58
N ARG A 21 -29.23 -19.88 39.60
CA ARG A 21 -28.32 -18.80 40.02
C ARG A 21 -28.08 -17.87 38.84
N ALA A 22 -28.51 -16.62 38.95
CA ALA A 22 -28.13 -15.56 38.02
C ALA A 22 -26.78 -14.99 38.47
N ILE A 23 -25.76 -15.11 37.62
CA ILE A 23 -24.45 -14.47 37.82
C ILE A 23 -24.56 -13.07 37.20
N ALA A 24 -24.57 -12.04 38.04
CA ALA A 24 -24.46 -10.65 37.59
C ALA A 24 -22.98 -10.35 37.32
N THR A 25 -22.57 -10.45 36.05
CA THR A 25 -21.24 -10.04 35.60
C THR A 25 -21.24 -8.53 35.37
N THR A 26 -20.61 -7.79 36.28
CA THR A 26 -20.30 -6.36 36.09
C THR A 26 -19.25 -6.23 34.99
N ILE A 27 -19.69 -5.82 33.80
CA ILE A 27 -18.79 -5.43 32.70
C ILE A 27 -18.29 -4.02 33.01
N LYS A 28 -17.03 -3.89 33.42
CA LYS A 28 -16.32 -2.61 33.35
C LYS A 28 -16.15 -2.26 31.87
N ILE A 29 -16.95 -1.31 31.40
CA ILE A 29 -16.77 -0.70 30.08
C ILE A 29 -15.49 0.12 30.16
N ALA A 30 -14.40 -0.43 29.61
CA ALA A 30 -13.23 0.37 29.30
C ALA A 30 -13.66 1.36 28.20
N GLN A 31 -13.67 2.65 28.51
CA GLN A 31 -13.82 3.68 27.50
C GLN A 31 -12.54 3.65 26.66
N VAL A 32 -12.60 2.92 25.54
CA VAL A 32 -11.64 3.07 24.45
C VAL A 32 -11.88 4.48 23.91
N SER A 33 -10.95 5.39 24.18
CA SER A 33 -10.83 6.64 23.42
C SER A 33 -10.58 6.23 21.98
N GLN A 34 -11.64 6.09 21.19
CA GLN A 34 -11.54 5.89 19.76
C GLN A 34 -11.10 7.22 19.19
N GLU A 35 -9.78 7.42 19.11
CA GLU A 35 -9.18 8.46 18.30
C GLU A 35 -9.80 8.33 16.91
N THR A 36 -10.66 9.27 16.54
CA THR A 36 -11.27 9.29 15.22
C THR A 36 -10.13 9.54 14.24
N ALA A 37 -9.62 8.47 13.62
CA ALA A 37 -8.53 8.57 12.67
C ALA A 37 -8.85 9.69 11.68
N SER A 38 -7.98 10.70 11.61
CA SER A 38 -8.20 11.86 10.75
C SER A 38 -8.47 11.39 9.32
N LEU A 39 -9.48 11.96 8.67
CA LEU A 39 -9.79 11.69 7.27
C LEU A 39 -8.93 12.53 6.31
N CYS A 40 -8.09 13.42 6.85
CA CYS A 40 -7.21 14.26 6.04
C CYS A 40 -6.02 13.46 5.55
N ARG A 41 -5.75 13.51 4.25
CA ARG A 41 -4.51 13.02 3.65
C ARG A 41 -3.87 14.11 2.80
N GLN A 42 -2.55 14.09 2.71
CA GLN A 42 -1.79 14.95 1.81
C GLN A 42 -1.23 14.13 0.66
N VAL A 43 -1.27 14.69 -0.54
CA VAL A 43 -0.66 14.09 -1.74
C VAL A 43 0.86 14.14 -1.61
N ASN A 44 1.48 12.96 -1.66
CA ASN A 44 2.93 12.76 -1.54
C ASN A 44 3.56 12.28 -2.87
N ASP A 45 2.86 12.51 -3.97
CA ASP A 45 3.34 12.28 -5.33
C ASP A 45 3.69 13.63 -5.95
N GLU A 46 4.93 13.80 -6.42
CA GLU A 46 5.42 15.07 -6.97
C GLU A 46 4.65 15.49 -8.23
N GLN A 47 4.07 14.54 -8.97
CA GLN A 47 3.26 14.84 -10.15
C GLN A 47 1.77 15.04 -9.82
N GLY A 48 1.38 14.95 -8.54
CA GLY A 48 -0.01 14.92 -8.13
C GLY A 48 -0.69 13.59 -8.45
N LEU A 49 -2.01 13.51 -8.24
CA LEU A 49 -2.81 12.31 -8.50
C LEU A 49 -3.98 12.59 -9.42
N ILE A 50 -4.25 11.63 -10.30
CA ILE A 50 -5.46 11.61 -11.11
C ILE A 50 -6.62 11.08 -10.26
N VAL A 51 -7.71 11.83 -10.22
CA VAL A 51 -8.96 11.42 -9.59
C VAL A 51 -9.81 10.69 -10.62
N GLN A 52 -10.20 9.46 -10.31
CA GLN A 52 -10.84 8.50 -11.20
C GLN A 52 -12.30 8.26 -10.80
N LYS A 53 -13.19 8.04 -11.78
CA LYS A 53 -14.60 7.74 -11.48
C LYS A 53 -14.81 6.37 -10.82
N ARG A 54 -13.88 5.43 -11.04
CA ARG A 54 -13.89 4.08 -10.46
C ARG A 54 -12.47 3.71 -9.99
N PRO A 55 -12.29 2.78 -9.04
CA PRO A 55 -10.97 2.39 -8.52
C PRO A 55 -10.18 1.50 -9.51
N THR A 56 -9.89 2.04 -10.69
CA THR A 56 -9.17 1.38 -11.78
C THR A 56 -8.49 2.43 -12.66
N PRO A 57 -7.27 2.18 -13.15
CA PRO A 57 -6.54 3.16 -13.95
C PRO A 57 -7.17 3.46 -15.32
N ASN A 58 -8.11 2.62 -15.77
CA ASN A 58 -8.77 2.77 -17.07
C ASN A 58 -10.17 3.38 -16.97
N SER A 59 -10.57 3.92 -15.81
CA SER A 59 -11.86 4.61 -15.71
C SER A 59 -11.77 6.02 -16.29
N PRO A 60 -12.92 6.68 -16.55
CA PRO A 60 -12.91 8.11 -16.85
C PRO A 60 -12.29 8.92 -15.71
N THR A 61 -11.40 9.84 -16.06
CA THR A 61 -10.87 10.87 -15.15
C THR A 61 -11.98 11.86 -14.78
N VAL A 62 -12.09 12.19 -13.50
CA VAL A 62 -13.00 13.24 -12.98
C VAL A 62 -12.25 14.52 -12.59
N GLY A 63 -10.93 14.45 -12.42
CA GLY A 63 -10.08 15.61 -12.14
C GLY A 63 -8.67 15.21 -11.73
N THR A 64 -7.93 16.15 -11.18
CA THR A 64 -6.59 15.96 -10.61
C THR A 64 -6.51 16.63 -9.23
N VAL A 65 -5.58 16.16 -8.42
CA VAL A 65 -5.14 16.83 -7.19
C VAL A 65 -3.64 16.99 -7.26
N ASP A 66 -3.13 18.15 -6.88
CA ASP A 66 -1.72 18.51 -7.06
C ASP A 66 -0.85 17.94 -5.93
N ALA A 67 0.47 17.96 -6.13
CA ALA A 67 1.43 17.61 -5.09
C ALA A 67 1.21 18.48 -3.84
N ASN A 68 1.37 17.88 -2.65
CA ASN A 68 1.13 18.51 -1.34
C ASN A 68 -0.30 18.99 -1.09
N GLN A 69 -1.23 18.79 -2.02
CA GLN A 69 -2.62 19.15 -1.81
C GLN A 69 -3.25 18.20 -0.78
N GLN A 70 -4.08 18.77 0.10
CA GLN A 70 -4.87 17.98 1.03
C GLN A 70 -6.13 17.43 0.36
N VAL A 71 -6.45 16.18 0.67
CA VAL A 71 -7.67 15.50 0.28
C VAL A 71 -8.40 14.97 1.51
N LYS A 72 -9.72 14.89 1.42
CA LYS A 72 -10.54 14.28 2.47
C LYS A 72 -10.97 12.89 2.05
N LEU A 73 -10.58 11.86 2.79
CA LEU A 73 -11.08 10.50 2.58
C LEU A 73 -12.57 10.42 2.95
N ILE A 74 -13.29 9.46 2.37
CA ILE A 74 -14.65 9.13 2.80
C ILE A 74 -14.66 8.59 4.25
N GLU A 75 -15.71 8.86 5.02
CA GLU A 75 -15.88 8.26 6.34
C GLU A 75 -15.86 6.73 6.27
N GLY A 76 -15.15 6.09 7.21
CA GLY A 76 -15.00 4.64 7.22
C GLY A 76 -14.30 4.09 5.98
N TYR A 77 -13.41 4.88 5.35
CA TYR A 77 -12.71 4.46 4.14
C TYR A 77 -12.07 3.08 4.29
N ARG A 78 -11.99 2.37 3.16
CA ARG A 78 -11.29 1.10 3.04
C ARG A 78 -10.32 1.15 1.88
N ASN A 79 -9.21 0.41 1.99
CA ASN A 79 -8.32 0.17 0.88
C ASN A 79 -8.99 -0.78 -0.12
N ILE A 80 -9.20 -0.29 -1.34
CA ILE A 80 -9.80 -1.07 -2.43
C ILE A 80 -8.68 -1.61 -3.30
N ARG A 81 -8.57 -2.94 -3.43
CA ARG A 81 -7.66 -3.56 -4.41
C ARG A 81 -8.27 -3.42 -5.80
N GLY A 82 -7.65 -2.58 -6.61
CA GLY A 82 -8.08 -2.33 -7.98
C GLY A 82 -7.38 -3.23 -9.00
N PRO A 83 -7.88 -3.26 -10.26
CA PRO A 83 -7.20 -3.90 -11.37
C PRO A 83 -5.77 -3.37 -11.53
N ALA A 84 -4.89 -4.19 -12.08
CA ALA A 84 -3.46 -3.93 -12.19
C ALA A 84 -2.71 -3.83 -10.85
N GLY A 85 -3.35 -4.17 -9.73
CA GLY A 85 -2.71 -4.34 -8.43
C GLY A 85 -2.49 -3.04 -7.67
N ARG A 86 -3.12 -1.93 -8.06
CA ARG A 86 -3.06 -0.68 -7.27
C ARG A 86 -4.03 -0.73 -6.09
N THR A 87 -3.67 -0.03 -5.01
CA THR A 87 -4.58 0.28 -3.91
C THR A 87 -5.26 1.60 -4.20
N TRP A 88 -6.58 1.61 -4.09
CA TRP A 88 -7.40 2.79 -4.29
C TRP A 88 -8.11 3.18 -3.00
N VAL A 89 -8.36 4.46 -2.85
CA VAL A 89 -9.23 5.00 -1.80
C VAL A 89 -10.14 6.05 -2.41
N GLU A 90 -11.32 6.20 -1.82
CA GLU A 90 -12.28 7.23 -2.19
C GLU A 90 -12.00 8.52 -1.41
N ILE A 91 -11.99 9.63 -2.13
CA ILE A 91 -11.93 10.98 -1.59
C ILE A 91 -13.25 11.71 -1.83
N THR A 92 -13.58 12.63 -0.95
CA THR A 92 -14.79 13.47 -0.97
C THR A 92 -14.47 14.95 -1.21
N ALA A 93 -13.22 15.36 -1.03
CA ALA A 93 -12.74 16.72 -1.31
C ALA A 93 -11.27 16.69 -1.78
N PRO A 94 -10.83 17.65 -2.62
CA PRO A 94 -11.63 18.74 -3.22
C PRO A 94 -12.59 18.29 -4.32
N ILE A 95 -12.34 17.11 -4.89
CA ILE A 95 -13.15 16.48 -5.94
C ILE A 95 -13.51 15.08 -5.46
N SER A 96 -14.78 14.69 -5.58
CA SER A 96 -15.20 13.33 -5.23
C SER A 96 -14.76 12.33 -6.30
N GLY A 97 -14.16 11.22 -5.86
CA GLY A 97 -13.73 10.13 -6.74
C GLY A 97 -12.69 9.23 -6.09
N PHE A 98 -12.01 8.42 -6.89
CA PHE A 98 -11.01 7.46 -6.43
C PHE A 98 -9.60 7.89 -6.82
N VAL A 99 -8.68 7.82 -5.87
CA VAL A 99 -7.25 8.06 -6.11
C VAL A 99 -6.44 6.82 -5.75
N SER A 100 -5.34 6.62 -6.46
CA SER A 100 -4.39 5.56 -6.17
C SER A 100 -3.56 5.92 -4.95
N ARG A 101 -3.60 5.09 -3.91
CA ARG A 101 -2.65 5.19 -2.78
C ARG A 101 -1.26 4.64 -3.13
N GLY A 102 -1.14 3.89 -4.23
CA GLY A 102 0.11 3.26 -4.65
C GLY A 102 -0.11 1.77 -4.94
N PHE A 103 0.94 0.97 -4.76
CA PHE A 103 0.89 -0.49 -4.91
C PHE A 103 0.97 -1.20 -3.54
N PRO A 104 0.55 -2.47 -3.42
CA PRO A 104 0.72 -3.28 -2.22
C PRO A 104 2.13 -3.20 -1.64
N GLY A 105 2.24 -2.72 -0.39
CA GLY A 105 3.50 -2.57 0.32
C GLY A 105 4.24 -1.26 0.02
N ASN A 106 3.69 -0.41 -0.83
CA ASN A 106 4.17 0.94 -1.12
C ASN A 106 2.99 1.89 -1.39
N GLU A 107 2.07 1.98 -0.42
CA GLU A 107 0.88 2.83 -0.49
C GLU A 107 1.13 4.25 0.05
N ASN A 108 2.17 4.91 -0.46
CA ASN A 108 2.67 6.19 0.03
C ASN A 108 2.28 7.41 -0.83
N ASN A 109 1.43 7.27 -1.86
CA ASN A 109 0.95 8.41 -2.64
C ASN A 109 0.09 9.38 -1.81
N LEU A 110 -0.45 8.90 -0.69
CA LEU A 110 -1.19 9.69 0.29
C LEU A 110 -0.60 9.44 1.68
N ILE A 111 -0.15 10.51 2.32
CA ILE A 111 0.34 10.51 3.71
C ILE A 111 -0.68 11.18 4.63
N GLU A 112 -0.55 10.98 5.93
CA GLU A 112 -1.36 11.71 6.90
C GLU A 112 -1.04 13.21 6.82
N CYS A 113 -2.08 14.04 6.87
CA CYS A 113 -1.84 15.47 7.02
C CYS A 113 -1.13 15.69 8.35
N SER A 114 -0.04 16.46 8.33
CA SER A 114 0.49 17.00 9.57
C SER A 114 -0.55 17.95 10.15
N GLU A 115 -0.88 17.77 11.43
CA GLU A 115 -1.61 18.78 12.18
C GLU A 115 -0.66 19.97 12.35
N VAL A 116 -0.68 20.87 11.37
CA VAL A 116 -0.08 22.18 11.55
C VAL A 116 -1.00 22.88 12.54
N ALA A 117 -0.58 22.95 13.81
CA ALA A 117 -1.16 23.86 14.77
C ALA A 117 -1.27 25.22 14.08
N ALA A 118 -2.48 25.78 13.99
CA ALA A 118 -2.77 26.99 13.24
C ALA A 118 -1.74 28.08 13.56
N GLU A 119 -0.78 28.29 12.66
CA GLU A 119 0.14 29.42 12.78
C GLU A 119 -0.62 30.66 12.36
N THR A 120 -0.85 31.52 13.35
CA THR A 120 -1.33 32.88 13.18
C THR A 120 -0.40 33.61 12.19
N PRO A 121 -0.92 34.27 11.13
CA PRO A 121 -0.06 34.95 10.16
C PRO A 121 0.70 36.11 10.82
N THR A 122 2.03 36.04 10.82
CA THR A 122 2.86 37.25 10.92
C THR A 122 3.93 37.17 9.84
N GLU A 123 3.82 38.10 8.89
CA GLU A 123 4.73 38.37 7.77
C GLU A 123 6.02 39.08 8.26
N PRO A 124 6.96 39.45 7.38
CA PRO A 124 8.24 38.78 7.14
C PRO A 124 9.43 39.53 7.77
N SER A 125 10.59 38.88 7.88
CA SER A 125 11.86 39.61 7.95
C SER A 125 12.99 38.81 7.32
N ASP A 126 13.55 39.38 6.27
CA ASP A 126 14.81 39.01 5.65
C ASP A 126 15.96 39.00 6.67
N GLN A 127 16.94 38.10 6.49
CA GLN A 127 18.35 38.51 6.39
C GLN A 127 19.28 37.38 5.90
N ASN A 128 20.08 37.80 4.93
CA ASN A 128 21.14 37.16 4.18
C ASN A 128 22.41 36.90 5.01
N THR A 129 23.13 35.79 4.80
CA THR A 129 24.60 35.78 4.77
C THR A 129 25.14 34.55 4.03
N SER A 130 25.89 34.81 2.95
CA SER A 130 26.80 33.87 2.28
C SER A 130 28.09 33.72 3.07
N ILE A 131 28.67 32.50 3.14
CA ILE A 131 30.13 32.29 3.18
C ILE A 131 30.50 30.98 2.43
N ASP A 132 31.30 31.15 1.39
CA ASP A 132 32.12 30.15 0.68
C ASP A 132 33.14 29.46 1.59
N ASN A 133 33.47 28.18 1.35
CA ASN A 133 34.87 27.78 1.12
C ASN A 133 35.07 26.31 0.72
N LEU A 134 35.76 26.18 -0.40
CA LEU A 134 36.49 25.05 -0.99
C LEU A 134 37.73 24.70 -0.13
N PRO A 135 38.13 23.41 -0.01
CA PRO A 135 39.34 22.96 -0.71
C PRO A 135 39.29 21.53 -1.29
N THR A 136 39.86 21.44 -2.49
CA THR A 136 40.34 20.24 -3.21
C THR A 136 41.39 19.45 -2.42
N GLU A 137 41.34 18.11 -2.46
CA GLU A 137 42.54 17.28 -2.61
C GLU A 137 42.25 15.83 -3.05
N THR A 138 43.06 15.33 -3.98
CA THR A 138 43.20 13.94 -4.45
C THR A 138 44.70 13.75 -4.70
N PRO A 139 45.33 12.66 -4.23
CA PRO A 139 45.58 11.54 -5.12
C PRO A 139 45.43 10.13 -4.50
N SER A 140 45.10 9.18 -5.38
CA SER A 140 45.00 7.72 -5.18
C SER A 140 46.37 7.08 -4.88
N PRO A 141 46.43 5.82 -4.40
CA PRO A 141 46.56 4.73 -5.37
C PRO A 141 45.79 3.43 -5.02
N THR A 142 45.13 2.91 -6.05
CA THR A 142 45.16 1.51 -6.52
C THR A 142 44.85 0.39 -5.52
N GLU A 143 43.61 -0.11 -5.56
CA GLU A 143 43.38 -1.55 -5.75
C GLU A 143 42.15 -1.75 -6.64
N SER A 144 42.43 -1.99 -7.91
CA SER A 144 41.44 -2.20 -8.96
C SER A 144 40.93 -3.63 -8.87
N THR A 145 39.75 -3.80 -8.29
CA THR A 145 38.90 -4.97 -8.58
C THR A 145 37.65 -4.49 -9.30
N SER A 146 37.66 -4.73 -10.59
CA SER A 146 36.60 -4.56 -11.56
C SER A 146 35.23 -5.06 -11.05
N GLN A 147 34.30 -4.16 -10.69
CA GLN A 147 32.89 -4.39 -10.98
C GLN A 147 32.04 -3.12 -10.90
N VAL A 148 32.00 -2.41 -12.03
CA VAL A 148 30.85 -1.68 -12.59
C VAL A 148 29.98 -0.96 -11.56
N ASP A 149 30.13 0.36 -11.51
CA ASP A 149 29.05 1.27 -11.13
C ASP A 149 27.90 1.10 -12.14
N ARG A 150 27.14 -0.01 -12.01
CA ARG A 150 26.02 -0.32 -12.90
C ARG A 150 24.96 0.66 -12.49
N ASN A 151 24.73 1.70 -13.29
CA ASN A 151 23.54 2.52 -13.16
C ASN A 151 22.34 1.58 -12.89
N LEU A 152 21.69 1.71 -11.73
CA LEU A 152 20.58 0.86 -11.30
C LEU A 152 19.25 1.30 -11.91
N CYS A 153 19.22 2.47 -12.55
CA CYS A 153 18.05 3.01 -13.21
C CYS A 153 17.76 2.24 -14.50
N ARG A 154 16.52 1.80 -14.67
CA ARG A 154 16.00 1.24 -15.93
C ARG A 154 14.74 1.96 -16.35
N GLN A 155 14.51 2.03 -17.65
CA GLN A 155 13.22 2.42 -18.22
C GLN A 155 12.59 1.23 -18.94
N ILE A 156 11.27 1.28 -19.11
CA ILE A 156 10.55 0.28 -19.88
C ILE A 156 10.71 0.60 -21.36
N ASP A 157 11.19 -0.38 -22.14
CA ASP A 157 11.13 -0.34 -23.60
C ASP A 157 9.66 -0.35 -24.04
N SER A 158 9.11 0.84 -24.31
CA SER A 158 7.71 1.04 -24.65
C SER A 158 7.29 0.30 -25.93
N LYS A 159 8.24 -0.03 -26.81
CA LYS A 159 7.99 -0.84 -28.01
C LYS A 159 7.76 -2.31 -27.66
N LYS A 160 8.49 -2.84 -26.67
CA LYS A 160 8.34 -4.23 -26.21
C LYS A 160 7.24 -4.42 -25.17
N ALA A 161 6.97 -3.40 -24.37
CA ALA A 161 5.97 -3.43 -23.30
C ALA A 161 5.08 -2.17 -23.32
N PRO A 162 4.28 -1.97 -24.37
CA PRO A 162 3.45 -0.75 -24.55
C PRO A 162 2.35 -0.57 -23.49
N ARG A 163 2.14 -1.57 -22.63
CA ARG A 163 1.14 -1.54 -21.55
C ARG A 163 1.77 -1.50 -20.16
N GLY A 164 3.10 -1.39 -20.08
CA GLY A 164 3.89 -1.52 -18.85
C GLY A 164 4.27 -2.97 -18.50
N LEU A 165 4.90 -3.16 -17.35
CA LEU A 165 5.45 -4.44 -16.89
C LEU A 165 4.77 -4.96 -15.63
N ALA A 166 4.35 -6.22 -15.67
CA ALA A 166 3.88 -6.92 -14.48
C ALA A 166 5.04 -7.17 -13.51
N VAL A 167 4.84 -6.82 -12.24
CA VAL A 167 5.72 -7.15 -11.13
C VAL A 167 5.21 -8.41 -10.43
N ARG A 168 6.13 -9.33 -10.17
CA ARG A 168 5.85 -10.68 -9.70
C ARG A 168 6.59 -10.96 -8.40
N THR A 169 6.06 -11.86 -7.57
CA THR A 169 6.73 -12.30 -6.34
C THR A 169 7.95 -13.19 -6.58
N ASN A 170 8.11 -13.77 -7.77
CA ASN A 170 9.27 -14.61 -8.12
C ASN A 170 9.61 -14.48 -9.61
N ALA A 171 10.74 -15.03 -10.03
CA ALA A 171 11.25 -15.04 -11.40
C ALA A 171 10.48 -16.03 -12.30
N THR A 172 9.17 -15.88 -12.37
CA THR A 172 8.31 -16.57 -13.33
C THR A 172 6.97 -15.88 -13.49
N ARG A 173 6.39 -15.92 -14.69
CA ARG A 173 5.10 -15.26 -14.97
C ARG A 173 3.93 -15.89 -14.23
N ARG A 174 4.09 -17.12 -13.73
CA ARG A 174 3.09 -17.88 -12.98
C ARG A 174 3.05 -17.52 -11.49
N SER A 175 4.06 -16.80 -10.98
CA SER A 175 4.03 -16.42 -9.57
C SER A 175 2.97 -15.35 -9.34
N GLU A 176 2.65 -15.15 -8.07
CA GLU A 176 1.69 -14.14 -7.65
C GLU A 176 2.01 -12.77 -8.26
N TYR A 177 0.95 -12.12 -8.74
CA TYR A 177 1.00 -10.81 -9.33
C TYR A 177 0.98 -9.75 -8.24
N LYS A 178 2.07 -8.98 -8.09
CA LYS A 178 2.15 -7.88 -7.11
C LYS A 178 1.56 -6.58 -7.65
N GLY A 179 1.63 -6.38 -8.96
CA GLY A 179 1.22 -5.11 -9.57
C GLY A 179 1.82 -4.91 -10.95
N LYS A 180 1.74 -3.69 -11.47
CA LYS A 180 2.28 -3.35 -12.79
C LYS A 180 2.93 -1.98 -12.77
N VAL A 181 4.17 -1.90 -13.23
CA VAL A 181 4.84 -0.63 -13.54
C VAL A 181 4.29 -0.10 -14.87
N PRO A 182 3.68 1.10 -14.94
CA PRO A 182 3.22 1.71 -16.19
C PRO A 182 4.35 1.96 -17.18
N VAL A 183 4.02 2.05 -18.46
CA VAL A 183 4.95 2.55 -19.48
C VAL A 183 5.44 3.96 -19.09
N ASP A 184 6.66 4.32 -19.51
CA ASP A 184 7.35 5.59 -19.19
C ASP A 184 7.81 5.78 -17.73
N SER A 185 7.54 4.82 -16.84
CA SER A 185 8.11 4.83 -15.49
C SER A 185 9.58 4.40 -15.49
N GLN A 186 10.38 5.06 -14.65
CA GLN A 186 11.70 4.58 -14.27
C GLN A 186 11.59 3.51 -13.18
N LEU A 187 12.55 2.59 -13.16
CA LEU A 187 12.67 1.49 -12.23
C LEU A 187 14.06 1.49 -11.62
N THR A 188 14.14 1.12 -10.35
CA THR A 188 15.43 0.91 -9.68
C THR A 188 15.65 -0.58 -9.51
N LEU A 189 16.73 -1.11 -10.08
CA LEU A 189 17.16 -2.48 -9.84
C LEU A 189 17.73 -2.62 -8.42
N VAL A 190 17.69 -3.83 -7.86
CA VAL A 190 18.44 -4.13 -6.64
C VAL A 190 19.95 -3.93 -6.87
N GLU A 191 20.69 -3.56 -5.82
CA GLU A 191 22.15 -3.50 -5.90
C GLU A 191 22.73 -4.84 -6.34
N ASN A 192 23.81 -4.79 -7.13
CA ASN A 192 24.46 -5.99 -7.66
C ASN A 192 23.50 -6.94 -8.40
N TYR A 193 22.49 -6.38 -9.07
CA TYR A 193 21.44 -7.17 -9.72
C TYR A 193 21.99 -8.27 -10.62
N ARG A 194 21.23 -9.36 -10.71
CA ARG A 194 21.53 -10.50 -11.58
C ARG A 194 20.35 -10.74 -12.50
N LEU A 195 20.64 -11.21 -13.71
CA LEU A 195 19.62 -11.74 -14.59
C LEU A 195 19.31 -13.18 -14.17
N ILE A 196 18.07 -13.40 -13.73
CA ILE A 196 17.60 -14.66 -13.18
C ILE A 196 16.87 -15.43 -14.29
N PRO A 197 17.21 -16.69 -14.57
CA PRO A 197 16.46 -17.50 -15.53
C PRO A 197 15.03 -17.72 -15.04
N ASP A 198 14.06 -17.84 -15.96
CA ASP A 198 12.70 -18.20 -15.57
C ASP A 198 12.67 -19.55 -14.86
N ARG A 199 12.08 -19.59 -13.67
CA ARG A 199 12.02 -20.81 -12.83
C ARG A 199 11.28 -21.97 -13.49
N ASN A 200 10.38 -21.68 -14.43
CA ASN A 200 9.62 -22.68 -15.19
C ASN A 200 10.26 -22.98 -16.56
N GLY A 201 11.47 -22.51 -16.83
CA GLY A 201 12.23 -22.82 -18.05
C GLY A 201 11.80 -22.04 -19.29
N GLU A 202 10.97 -21.00 -19.14
CA GLU A 202 10.67 -20.09 -20.25
C GLU A 202 11.94 -19.38 -20.72
N LYS A 203 12.04 -19.10 -22.04
CA LYS A 203 13.14 -18.33 -22.64
C LYS A 203 13.02 -16.83 -22.30
N ARG A 204 13.02 -16.50 -21.02
CA ARG A 204 12.95 -15.15 -20.45
C ARG A 204 13.92 -15.06 -19.29
N LYS A 205 14.53 -13.89 -19.15
CA LYS A 205 15.28 -13.52 -17.95
C LYS A 205 14.48 -12.51 -17.13
N TRP A 206 14.59 -12.64 -15.82
CA TRP A 206 13.98 -11.78 -14.83
C TRP A 206 15.04 -10.96 -14.12
N VAL A 207 14.65 -9.82 -13.59
CA VAL A 207 15.48 -9.00 -12.71
C VAL A 207 14.62 -8.51 -11.56
N GLU A 208 15.24 -8.34 -10.40
CA GLU A 208 14.59 -7.78 -9.22
C GLU A 208 14.71 -6.25 -9.20
N ILE A 209 13.62 -5.59 -8.83
CA ILE A 209 13.51 -4.15 -8.68
C ILE A 209 13.15 -3.79 -7.24
N THR A 210 13.57 -2.62 -6.79
CA THR A 210 13.19 -2.01 -5.51
C THR A 210 12.12 -0.94 -5.68
N SER A 211 12.09 -0.24 -6.82
CA SER A 211 11.16 0.87 -7.11
C SER A 211 10.58 0.74 -8.53
N PRO A 212 9.31 1.15 -8.77
CA PRO A 212 8.34 1.73 -7.81
C PRO A 212 7.58 0.68 -6.97
N LEU A 213 7.72 -0.60 -7.31
CA LEU A 213 7.11 -1.72 -6.61
C LEU A 213 8.12 -2.86 -6.58
N SER A 214 8.54 -3.27 -5.38
CA SER A 214 9.55 -4.32 -5.25
C SER A 214 9.07 -5.67 -5.82
N GLY A 215 9.97 -6.40 -6.48
CA GLY A 215 9.69 -7.73 -7.00
C GLY A 215 10.39 -8.00 -8.32
N PHE A 216 9.91 -8.99 -9.07
CA PHE A 216 10.54 -9.46 -10.29
C PHE A 216 9.81 -8.97 -11.54
N VAL A 217 10.56 -8.44 -12.51
CA VAL A 217 10.07 -8.02 -13.82
C VAL A 217 10.84 -8.70 -14.94
N SER A 218 10.26 -8.72 -16.15
CA SER A 218 10.91 -9.28 -17.34
C SER A 218 12.03 -8.36 -17.82
N ALA A 219 13.29 -8.78 -17.65
CA ALA A 219 14.46 -7.97 -17.95
C ALA A 219 14.61 -7.60 -19.43
N GLY A 220 14.12 -8.45 -20.35
CA GLY A 220 14.19 -8.20 -21.79
C GLY A 220 13.37 -7.00 -22.29
N ASN A 221 12.54 -6.42 -21.42
CA ASN A 221 11.71 -5.25 -21.71
C ASN A 221 12.27 -3.97 -21.08
N LEU A 222 13.49 -4.01 -20.55
CA LEU A 222 14.14 -2.87 -19.91
C LEU A 222 15.27 -2.33 -20.79
N VAL A 223 15.44 -1.02 -20.75
CA VAL A 223 16.60 -0.28 -21.27
C VAL A 223 17.24 0.49 -20.12
N GLU A 224 18.50 0.88 -20.29
CA GLU A 224 19.15 1.79 -19.33
C GLU A 224 18.48 3.17 -19.41
N CYS A 225 18.45 3.89 -18.28
CA CYS A 225 18.03 5.29 -18.31
C CYS A 225 19.08 6.11 -19.06
N ASP A 226 18.62 7.08 -19.85
CA ASP A 226 19.48 8.09 -20.48
C ASP A 226 20.09 9.05 -19.45
#